data_AF-A0A7J3TGM5-F1
#
_entry.id   AF-A0A7J3TGM5-F1
#
_cell.length_a   1.000
_cell.length_b   1.000
_cell.length_c   1.000
_cell.angle_alpha   90.00
_cell.angle_beta   90.00
_cell.angle_gamma   90.00
#
_symmetry.space_group_name_H-M   'P 1'
#
loop_
_entity.id
_entity.type
_entity.pdbx_description
1 polymer ?
#
loop_
_entity_poly.entity_id
_entity_poly.type
_entity_poly.pdbx_seq_one_letter_code
_entity_poly.pdbx_strand_id
1 'polypeptide(L)'
;MKPGVRGVHESGSELGYTVGENSSEYFQFVLKPGCNIRRWEYVEISYPDHAIVGRVERIISRSDLLKDNLGYEGVERYVKNSINEIVDICRGSTLGTIENGKLTKSRYLIRPGT
;
A
#
# COMPACT_ATOMS: atom_id res chain seq x y z
N MET A 1 -17.53 22.58 11.15
CA MET A 1 -16.59 21.83 12.02
C MET A 1 -17.39 20.89 12.92
N LYS A 2 -17.22 19.58 12.77
CA LYS A 2 -17.75 18.57 13.70
C LYS A 2 -16.57 17.69 14.17
N PRO A 3 -16.49 17.31 15.45
CA PRO A 3 -15.42 16.45 15.94
C PRO A 3 -15.75 15.00 15.56
N GLY A 4 -14.90 14.38 14.74
CA GLY A 4 -15.17 13.06 14.16
C GLY A 4 -14.01 12.08 14.32
N VAL A 5 -14.18 11.16 15.27
CA VAL A 5 -13.65 9.78 15.30
C VAL A 5 -12.13 9.60 15.19
N ARG A 6 -11.49 9.31 16.35
CA ARG A 6 -10.15 8.69 16.39
C ARG A 6 -10.17 7.36 15.62
N GLY A 7 -9.43 7.28 14.53
CA GLY A 7 -9.26 6.05 13.74
C GLY A 7 -9.64 6.17 12.26
N VAL A 8 -10.07 7.34 11.80
CA VAL A 8 -10.23 7.62 10.37
C VAL A 8 -8.93 8.24 9.89
N HIS A 9 -8.16 7.52 9.08
CA HIS A 9 -7.07 8.13 8.31
C HIS A 9 -7.65 9.30 7.52
N GLU A 10 -7.10 10.50 7.71
CA GLU A 10 -7.52 11.69 6.97
C GLU A 10 -7.43 11.37 5.47
N SER A 11 -8.58 11.41 4.80
CA SER A 11 -8.68 11.31 3.34
C SER A 11 -7.78 12.39 2.75
N GLY A 12 -6.67 11.99 2.11
CA GLY A 12 -5.68 12.89 1.49
C GLY A 12 -4.26 12.85 2.08
N SER A 13 -3.97 12.03 3.10
CA SER A 13 -2.60 11.88 3.59
C SER A 13 -1.75 11.01 2.65
N GLU A 14 -0.56 11.50 2.27
CA GLU A 14 0.42 10.74 1.50
C GLU A 14 0.89 9.50 2.29
N LEU A 15 0.48 8.31 1.84
CA LEU A 15 0.77 7.03 2.50
C LEU A 15 2.13 6.45 2.11
N GLY A 16 2.66 6.81 0.94
CA GLY A 16 3.88 6.21 0.41
C GLY A 16 4.02 6.30 -1.10
N TYR A 17 4.95 5.53 -1.67
CA TYR A 17 5.28 5.55 -3.10
C TYR A 17 5.07 4.18 -3.73
N THR A 18 4.52 4.16 -4.94
CA THR A 18 4.42 2.94 -5.75
C THR A 18 5.81 2.45 -6.16
N VAL A 19 6.04 1.14 -6.09
CA VAL A 19 7.33 0.51 -6.43
C VAL A 19 7.13 -0.76 -7.25
N GLY A 20 8.18 -1.19 -7.95
CA GLY A 20 8.16 -2.44 -8.70
C GLY A 20 7.30 -2.37 -9.96
N GLU A 21 6.85 -3.54 -10.41
CA GLU A 21 6.00 -3.69 -11.59
C GLU A 21 4.52 -3.62 -11.20
N ASN A 22 3.83 -2.61 -11.70
CA ASN A 22 2.40 -2.42 -11.51
C ASN A 22 1.66 -2.84 -12.78
N SER A 23 0.52 -3.52 -12.62
CA SER A 23 -0.36 -3.92 -13.70
C SER A 23 -1.74 -3.28 -13.56
N SER A 24 -2.60 -3.51 -14.55
CA SER A 24 -4.01 -3.12 -14.48
C SER A 24 -4.80 -3.82 -13.36
N GLU A 25 -4.28 -4.92 -12.81
CA GLU A 25 -4.96 -5.73 -11.79
C GLU A 25 -4.40 -5.53 -10.39
N TYR A 26 -3.12 -5.21 -10.27
CA TYR A 26 -2.44 -5.10 -8.99
C TYR A 26 -1.30 -4.09 -9.03
N PHE A 27 -1.06 -3.49 -7.88
CA PHE A 27 0.03 -2.55 -7.67
C PHE A 27 0.74 -2.82 -6.34
N GLN A 28 1.97 -2.34 -6.25
CA GLN A 28 2.79 -2.39 -5.04
C GLN A 28 3.23 -1.00 -4.63
N PHE A 29 3.31 -0.77 -3.33
CA PHE A 29 3.79 0.49 -2.78
C PHE A 29 4.50 0.27 -1.44
N VAL A 30 5.46 1.13 -1.16
CA VAL A 30 6.16 1.21 0.13
C VAL A 30 5.46 2.23 1.00
N LEU A 31 5.15 1.85 2.25
CA LEU A 31 4.58 2.78 3.21
C LEU A 31 5.64 3.74 3.76
N LYS A 32 5.21 4.99 3.97
CA LYS A 32 5.97 5.98 4.72
C LYS A 32 6.15 5.52 6.17
N PRO A 33 7.33 5.72 6.78
CA PRO A 33 7.55 5.38 8.19
C PRO A 33 6.52 6.03 9.12
N GLY A 34 5.96 5.23 10.03
CA GLY A 34 4.95 5.67 10.99
C GLY A 34 3.52 5.72 10.46
N CYS A 35 3.30 5.53 9.15
CA CYS A 35 1.96 5.31 8.61
C CYS A 35 1.48 3.89 8.94
N ASN A 36 0.20 3.78 9.29
CA ASN A 36 -0.45 2.49 9.47
C ASN A 36 -1.43 2.26 8.32
N ILE A 37 -1.53 1.03 7.86
CA ILE A 37 -2.54 0.62 6.89
C ILE A 37 -3.00 -0.78 7.22
N ARG A 38 -4.25 -1.08 6.92
CA ARG A 38 -4.86 -2.37 7.19
C ARG A 38 -5.27 -3.06 5.90
N ARG A 39 -5.33 -4.38 5.99
CA ARG A 39 -5.93 -5.20 4.94
C ARG A 39 -7.37 -4.74 4.70
N TRP A 40 -7.75 -4.67 3.44
CA TRP A 40 -9.03 -4.21 2.91
C TRP A 40 -9.30 -2.70 3.01
N GLU A 41 -8.33 -1.89 3.43
CA GLU A 41 -8.42 -0.45 3.26
C GLU A 41 -8.30 -0.05 1.79
N TYR A 42 -8.99 1.03 1.44
CA TYR A 42 -8.94 1.61 0.11
C TYR A 42 -7.83 2.64 0.04
N VAL A 43 -7.10 2.62 -1.07
CA VAL A 43 -6.04 3.58 -1.36
C VAL A 43 -6.24 4.16 -2.75
N GLU A 44 -5.72 5.36 -2.92
CA GLU A 44 -5.71 6.06 -4.19
C GLU A 44 -4.24 6.29 -4.59
N ILE A 45 -3.92 5.93 -5.84
CA ILE A 45 -2.67 6.33 -6.47
C ILE A 45 -3.00 7.55 -7.34
N SER A 46 -2.50 8.71 -6.95
CA SER A 46 -2.72 9.96 -7.68
C SER A 46 -1.69 10.12 -8.80
N TYR A 47 -2.18 10.33 -10.02
CA TYR A 47 -1.42 10.81 -11.16
C TYR A 47 -1.86 12.25 -11.50
N PRO A 48 -1.13 12.98 -12.36
CA PRO A 48 -1.49 14.37 -12.70
C PRO A 48 -2.93 14.54 -13.23
N ASP A 49 -3.39 13.59 -14.07
CA ASP A 49 -4.66 13.73 -14.80
C ASP A 49 -5.75 12.73 -14.36
N HIS A 50 -5.37 11.72 -13.57
CA HIS A 50 -6.27 10.64 -13.15
C HIS A 50 -5.79 10.04 -11.83
N ALA A 51 -6.61 9.19 -11.23
CA ALA A 51 -6.21 8.43 -10.06
C ALA A 51 -6.64 6.98 -10.17
N ILE A 52 -5.85 6.06 -9.61
CA ILE A 52 -6.21 4.64 -9.56
C ILE A 52 -6.70 4.35 -8.15
N VAL A 53 -7.91 3.79 -8.05
CA VAL A 53 -8.45 3.32 -6.77
C VAL A 53 -8.15 1.85 -6.63
N GLY A 54 -7.64 1.48 -5.48
CA GLY A 54 -7.35 0.10 -5.14
C GLY A 54 -7.76 -0.27 -3.73
N ARG A 55 -7.68 -1.57 -3.44
CA ARG A 55 -7.87 -2.13 -2.10
C ARG A 55 -6.65 -2.92 -1.69
N VAL A 56 -6.14 -2.66 -0.48
CA VAL A 56 -5.00 -3.40 0.09
C VAL A 56 -5.38 -4.85 0.33
N GLU A 57 -4.66 -5.77 -0.30
CA GLU A 57 -4.90 -7.21 -0.13
C GLU A 57 -3.88 -7.87 0.79
N ARG A 58 -2.63 -7.38 0.76
CA ARG A 58 -1.52 -7.96 1.51
C ARG A 58 -0.55 -6.87 1.95
N ILE A 59 -0.06 -7.01 3.18
CA ILE A 59 1.00 -6.18 3.76
C ILE A 59 2.16 -7.11 4.09
N ILE A 60 3.37 -6.73 3.67
CA ILE A 60 4.59 -7.52 3.85
C ILE A 60 5.63 -6.61 4.50
N SER A 61 5.95 -6.87 5.76
CA SER A 61 7.04 -6.21 6.46
C SER A 61 8.35 -6.92 6.14
N ARG A 62 9.30 -6.20 5.52
CA ARG A 62 10.67 -6.70 5.32
C ARG A 62 11.62 -5.92 6.22
N SER A 63 12.42 -6.67 6.98
CA SER A 63 13.59 -6.14 7.67
C SER A 63 14.82 -6.65 6.94
N ASP A 64 15.74 -5.76 6.59
CA ASP A 64 16.99 -6.16 5.97
C ASP A 64 17.88 -6.99 6.92
N LEU A 65 17.66 -6.92 8.24
CA LEU A 65 18.35 -7.76 9.22
C LEU A 65 18.03 -9.26 9.08
N LEU A 66 16.89 -9.63 8.48
CA LEU A 66 16.45 -11.01 8.36
C LEU A 66 16.98 -11.72 7.10
N LYS A 67 17.73 -11.02 6.23
CA LYS A 67 18.33 -11.64 5.03
C LYS A 67 19.62 -12.39 5.34
N ASP A 68 20.31 -12.03 6.41
CA ASP A 68 21.55 -12.70 6.82
C ASP A 68 21.25 -13.75 7.90
N ASN A 69 22.00 -14.87 7.90
CA ASN A 69 21.96 -15.92 8.94
C ASN A 69 22.49 -15.40 10.30
N LEU A 70 21.89 -14.34 10.83
CA LEU A 70 22.23 -13.73 12.10
C LEU A 70 21.63 -14.55 13.24
N GLY A 71 22.49 -15.02 14.13
CA GLY A 71 22.07 -15.62 15.40
C GLY A 71 21.37 -14.61 16.30
N TYR A 72 20.62 -15.11 17.29
CA TYR A 72 19.81 -14.31 18.23
C TYR A 72 20.58 -13.13 18.86
N GLU A 73 21.82 -13.35 19.29
CA GLU A 73 22.68 -12.32 19.92
C GLU A 73 23.08 -11.19 18.96
N GLY A 74 23.23 -11.52 17.67
CA GLY A 74 23.45 -10.53 16.62
C GLY A 74 22.21 -9.66 16.44
N VAL A 75 21.05 -10.29 16.25
CA VAL A 75 19.76 -9.61 16.10
C VAL A 75 19.47 -8.70 17.31
N GLU A 76 19.71 -9.18 18.53
CA GLU A 76 19.48 -8.40 19.75
C GLU A 76 20.29 -7.10 19.77
N ARG A 77 21.57 -7.13 19.37
CA ARG A 77 22.42 -5.93 19.29
C ARG A 77 21.92 -4.96 18.24
N TYR A 78 21.47 -5.44 17.08
CA TYR A 78 20.91 -4.57 16.03
C TYR A 78 19.61 -3.90 16.47
N VAL A 79 18.70 -4.65 17.11
CA VAL A 79 17.44 -4.12 17.67
C VAL A 79 17.73 -3.04 18.71
N LYS A 80 18.69 -3.26 19.63
CA LYS A 80 19.07 -2.29 20.66
C LYS A 80 19.70 -1.01 20.09
N ASN A 81 20.32 -1.07 18.92
CA ASN A 81 20.96 0.08 18.27
C ASN A 81 20.06 0.79 17.25
N SER A 82 18.78 0.40 17.11
CA SER A 82 17.82 0.99 16.16
C SER A 82 18.27 0.98 14.70
N ILE A 83 19.23 0.11 14.34
CA ILE A 83 19.68 -0.09 12.94
C ILE A 83 18.75 -1.12 12.29
N ASN A 84 17.45 -0.84 12.32
CA ASN A 84 16.44 -1.74 11.79
C ASN A 84 15.56 -0.94 10.83
N GLU A 85 16.00 -0.87 9.57
CA GLU A 85 15.16 -0.36 8.50
C GLU A 85 14.12 -1.43 8.19
N ILE A 86 12.95 -1.28 8.83
CA ILE A 86 11.76 -2.08 8.52
C ILE A 86 11.00 -1.31 7.44
N VAL A 87 10.83 -1.94 6.28
CA VAL A 87 10.07 -1.40 5.17
C VAL A 87 8.81 -2.23 4.99
N ASP A 88 7.66 -1.58 5.08
CA ASP A 88 6.38 -2.21 4.82
C ASP A 88 6.00 -2.04 3.35
N ILE A 89 5.94 -3.17 2.65
CA ILE A 89 5.52 -3.26 1.25
C ILE A 89 4.08 -3.75 1.22
N CYS A 90 3.20 -2.95 0.63
CA CYS A 90 1.81 -3.28 0.44
C CYS A 90 1.56 -3.73 -1.01
N ARG A 91 0.65 -4.70 -1.17
CA ARG A 91 0.10 -5.09 -2.47
C ARG A 91 -1.40 -4.83 -2.46
N GLY A 92 -1.86 -4.03 -3.41
CA GLY A 92 -3.26 -3.74 -3.62
C GLY A 92 -3.80 -4.36 -4.91
N SER A 93 -5.10 -4.63 -4.94
CA SER A 93 -5.85 -4.92 -6.16
C SER A 93 -6.43 -3.63 -6.72
N THR A 94 -6.38 -3.46 -8.05
CA THR A 94 -6.94 -2.30 -8.74
C THR A 94 -8.45 -2.48 -8.91
N LEU A 95 -9.22 -1.47 -8.51
CA LEU A 95 -10.69 -1.48 -8.62
C LEU A 95 -11.19 -0.66 -9.81
N GLY A 96 -10.41 0.35 -10.22
CA GLY A 96 -10.73 1.19 -11.36
C GLY A 96 -9.94 2.49 -11.33
N THR A 97 -10.21 3.33 -12.32
CA THR A 97 -9.56 4.62 -12.51
C THR A 97 -10.59 5.73 -12.31
N ILE A 98 -10.27 6.73 -11.52
CA ILE A 98 -11.01 7.98 -11.43
C ILE A 98 -10.45 8.94 -12.48
N GLU A 99 -11.29 9.35 -13.41
CA GLU A 99 -11.00 10.37 -14.43
C GLU A 99 -12.11 11.40 -14.40
N ASN A 100 -11.78 12.69 -14.29
CA ASN A 100 -12.77 13.78 -14.24
C ASN A 100 -13.88 13.56 -13.19
N GLY A 101 -13.53 13.03 -12.02
CA GLY A 101 -14.46 12.72 -10.93
C GLY A 101 -15.37 11.51 -11.20
N LYS A 102 -15.16 10.76 -12.28
CA LYS A 102 -15.93 9.56 -12.62
C LYS A 102 -15.06 8.32 -12.44
N LEU A 103 -15.58 7.35 -11.68
CA LEU A 103 -14.95 6.05 -11.54
C LEU A 103 -15.25 5.18 -12.77
N THR A 104 -14.25 4.96 -13.59
CA THR A 104 -14.24 3.99 -14.68
C THR A 104 -13.70 2.67 -14.14
N LYS A 105 -14.58 1.69 -13.99
CA LYS A 105 -14.15 0.31 -13.65
C LYS A 105 -13.41 -0.31 -14.83
N SER A 106 -12.32 -1.00 -14.53
CA SER A 106 -11.80 -2.06 -15.42
C SER A 106 -12.93 -3.08 -15.59
N ARG A 107 -13.66 -3.00 -16.70
CA ARG A 107 -14.64 -4.04 -17.03
C ARG A 107 -13.83 -5.29 -17.32
N TYR A 108 -13.96 -6.32 -16.48
CA TYR A 108 -13.93 -7.67 -17.03
C TYR A 108 -14.92 -7.64 -18.19
N LEU A 109 -14.41 -7.81 -19.41
CA LEU A 109 -15.23 -7.96 -20.59
C LEU A 109 -16.00 -9.28 -20.40
N ILE A 110 -17.11 -9.24 -19.66
CA ILE A 110 -18.09 -10.31 -19.69
C ILE A 110 -18.62 -10.25 -21.12
N ARG A 111 -18.08 -11.10 -21.99
CA ARG A 111 -18.75 -11.49 -23.23
C ARG A 111 -19.68 -12.63 -22.85
N PRO A 112 -20.99 -12.40 -22.69
CA PRO A 112 -21.91 -13.51 -22.53
C PRO A 112 -22.03 -14.19 -23.90
N GLY A 113 -21.43 -15.37 -24.04
CA GLY A 113 -21.68 -16.31 -25.14
C GLY A 113 -21.11 -15.93 -26.51
N THR A 114 -20.26 -16.81 -27.05
CA THR A 114 -20.22 -17.12 -28.49
C THR A 114 -20.77 -18.52 -28.66
#